data_AF-Q1MZX2-F1
#
_entry.id   AF-Q1MZX2-F1
#
_cell.length_a   1.000
_cell.length_b   1.000
_cell.length_c   1.000
_cell.angle_alpha   90.00
_cell.angle_beta   90.00
_cell.angle_gamma   90.00
#
_symmetry.space_group_name_H-M   'P 1'
#
loop_
_entity.id
_entity.type
_entity.pdbx_description
1 polymer ?
#
loop_
_entity_poly.entity_id
_entity_poly.type
_entity_poly.pdbx_seq_one_letter_code
_entity_poly.pdbx_strand_id
1 'polypeptide(L)'
;MDKEQKKKLKAQFKQNEQDEIRASIPMSIDDLKDLLSYLNRDSAPECDHSLKESIEFIKSRKLDPEVVIPWLGEHGGFCDCEVIYNVYDDVGDIVGWHLDENS
;
A
#
# COMPACT_ATOMS: atom_id res chain seq x y z
N MET A 1 4.74 -21.52 28.21
CA MET A 1 5.03 -21.25 26.79
C MET A 1 6.48 -20.84 26.66
N ASP A 2 7.25 -21.59 25.87
CA ASP A 2 8.66 -21.34 25.61
C ASP A 2 8.87 -20.14 24.67
N LYS A 3 10.06 -19.49 24.75
CA LYS A 3 10.42 -18.33 23.92
C LYS A 3 10.36 -18.66 22.42
N GLU A 4 10.74 -19.87 22.03
CA GLU A 4 10.71 -20.31 20.63
C GLU A 4 9.27 -20.48 20.12
N GLN A 5 8.38 -21.02 20.95
CA GLN A 5 6.96 -21.16 20.63
C GLN A 5 6.31 -19.78 20.42
N LYS A 6 6.61 -18.81 21.30
CA LYS A 6 6.12 -17.43 21.14
C LYS A 6 6.60 -16.78 19.83
N LYS A 7 7.86 -17.01 19.44
CA LYS A 7 8.41 -16.47 18.18
C LYS A 7 7.71 -17.07 16.95
N LYS A 8 7.51 -18.40 16.93
CA LYS A 8 6.82 -19.09 15.83
C LYS A 8 5.38 -18.62 15.67
N LEU A 9 4.63 -18.51 16.78
CA LEU A 9 3.26 -18.00 16.74
C LEU A 9 3.22 -16.59 16.16
N LYS A 10 4.06 -15.67 16.65
CA LYS A 10 4.10 -14.29 16.12
C LYS A 10 4.41 -14.22 14.63
N ALA A 11 5.37 -15.02 14.16
CA ALA A 11 5.72 -15.07 12.74
C ALA A 11 4.54 -15.59 11.89
N GLN A 12 3.87 -16.65 12.35
CA GLN A 12 2.70 -17.19 11.68
C GLN A 12 1.53 -16.20 11.64
N PHE A 13 1.29 -15.45 12.72
CA PHE A 13 0.26 -14.39 12.74
C PHE A 13 0.57 -13.30 11.71
N LYS A 14 1.82 -12.78 11.69
CA LYS A 14 2.22 -11.76 10.70
C LYS A 14 2.07 -12.28 9.26
N GLN A 15 2.43 -13.55 9.03
CA GLN A 15 2.32 -14.13 7.70
C GLN A 15 0.86 -14.28 7.25
N ASN A 16 -0.03 -14.74 8.13
CA ASN A 16 -1.45 -14.83 7.82
C ASN A 16 -2.05 -13.45 7.49
N GLU A 17 -1.67 -12.41 8.24
CA GLU A 17 -2.10 -11.03 7.98
C GLU A 17 -1.62 -10.53 6.61
N GLN A 18 -0.36 -10.79 6.24
CA GLN A 18 0.15 -10.46 4.91
C GLN A 18 -0.56 -11.24 3.79
N ASP A 19 -0.89 -12.52 4.02
CA ASP A 19 -1.64 -13.32 3.05
C ASP A 19 -3.07 -12.81 2.86
N GLU A 20 -3.73 -12.37 3.94
CA GLU A 20 -5.07 -11.76 3.90
C GLU A 20 -5.07 -10.43 3.16
N ILE A 21 -4.11 -9.54 3.45
CA ILE A 21 -3.93 -8.28 2.71
C ILE A 21 -3.64 -8.57 1.24
N ARG A 22 -2.70 -9.48 0.95
CA ARG A 22 -2.34 -9.83 -0.43
C ARG A 22 -3.54 -10.33 -1.23
N ALA A 23 -4.44 -11.07 -0.59
CA ALA A 23 -5.66 -11.57 -1.22
C ALA A 23 -6.74 -10.49 -1.41
N SER A 24 -6.70 -9.40 -0.64
CA SER A 24 -7.67 -8.30 -0.74
C SER A 24 -7.29 -7.23 -1.76
N ILE A 25 -6.01 -7.14 -2.17
CA ILE A 25 -5.53 -6.12 -3.12
C ILE A 25 -6.35 -6.18 -4.44
N PRO A 26 -7.03 -5.09 -4.83
CA PRO A 26 -7.93 -5.06 -5.99
C PRO A 26 -7.21 -4.78 -7.33
N MET A 27 -5.89 -4.95 -7.37
CA MET A 27 -5.05 -4.69 -8.54
C MET A 27 -3.83 -5.64 -8.54
N SER A 28 -2.98 -5.54 -9.56
CA SER A 28 -1.72 -6.30 -9.55
C SER A 28 -0.73 -5.73 -8.54
N ILE A 29 0.18 -6.56 -8.02
CA ILE A 29 1.26 -6.11 -7.12
C ILE A 29 2.15 -5.07 -7.81
N ASP A 30 2.39 -5.23 -9.12
CA ASP A 30 3.17 -4.28 -9.92
C ASP A 30 2.46 -2.94 -10.04
N ASP A 31 1.14 -2.92 -10.28
CA ASP A 31 0.37 -1.67 -10.34
C ASP A 31 0.32 -0.95 -8.98
N LEU A 32 0.24 -1.69 -7.87
CA LEU A 32 0.29 -1.10 -6.53
C LEU A 32 1.68 -0.50 -6.25
N LYS A 33 2.75 -1.20 -6.61
CA LYS A 33 4.13 -0.68 -6.51
C LYS A 33 4.32 0.57 -7.37
N ASP A 34 3.80 0.56 -8.59
CA ASP A 34 3.87 1.70 -9.50
C ASP A 34 3.05 2.88 -8.97
N LEU A 35 1.90 2.66 -8.33
CA LEU A 35 1.12 3.71 -7.66
C LEU A 35 1.94 4.37 -6.55
N LEU A 36 2.51 3.58 -5.63
CA LEU A 36 3.34 4.10 -4.53
C LEU A 36 4.53 4.90 -5.06
N SER A 37 5.21 4.38 -6.09
CA SER A 37 6.33 5.06 -6.73
C SER A 37 5.91 6.32 -7.48
N TYR A 38 4.75 6.32 -8.12
CA TYR A 38 4.18 7.48 -8.79
C TYR A 38 3.89 8.60 -7.79
N LEU A 39 3.31 8.29 -6.64
CA LEU A 39 2.98 9.27 -5.61
C LEU A 39 4.24 9.78 -4.87
N ASN A 40 5.23 8.92 -4.64
CA ASN A 40 6.47 9.26 -3.91
C ASN A 40 7.60 9.84 -4.78
N ARG A 41 7.26 10.54 -5.87
CA ARG A 41 8.25 11.15 -6.79
C ARG A 41 8.68 12.54 -6.31
N ASP A 42 9.91 12.95 -6.63
CA ASP A 42 10.44 14.28 -6.27
C ASP A 42 9.60 15.46 -6.80
N SER A 43 8.89 15.25 -7.91
CA SER A 43 8.02 16.25 -8.55
C SER A 43 6.57 16.19 -8.05
N ALA A 44 6.28 15.41 -7.02
CA ALA A 44 4.94 15.34 -6.44
C ALA A 44 4.53 16.73 -5.91
N PRO A 45 3.28 17.15 -6.16
CA PRO A 45 2.78 18.40 -5.61
C PRO A 45 2.70 18.32 -4.08
N GLU A 46 2.60 19.48 -3.42
CA GLU A 46 2.18 19.51 -2.03
C GLU A 46 0.82 18.82 -1.87
N CYS A 47 0.64 18.10 -0.76
CA CYS A 47 -0.61 17.42 -0.50
C CYS A 47 -1.77 18.41 -0.36
N ASP A 48 -2.82 18.22 -1.15
CA ASP A 48 -4.06 19.00 -1.12
C ASP A 48 -5.22 18.29 -0.39
N HIS A 49 -4.90 17.22 0.35
CA HIS A 49 -5.85 16.35 1.05
C HIS A 49 -6.88 15.68 0.13
N SER A 50 -6.52 15.45 -1.14
CA SER A 50 -7.33 14.70 -2.08
C SER A 50 -6.60 13.43 -2.57
N LEU A 51 -7.34 12.58 -3.28
CA LEU A 51 -6.83 11.39 -3.98
C LEU A 51 -6.68 11.66 -5.48
N LYS A 52 -6.42 12.91 -5.88
CA LYS A 52 -6.46 13.31 -7.29
C LYS A 52 -5.44 12.52 -8.12
N GLU A 53 -4.20 12.45 -7.66
CA GLU A 53 -3.12 11.76 -8.38
C GLU A 53 -3.36 10.25 -8.37
N SER A 54 -3.87 9.69 -7.26
CA SER A 54 -4.26 8.27 -7.17
C SER A 54 -5.35 7.93 -8.19
N ILE A 55 -6.42 8.73 -8.26
CA ILE A 55 -7.53 8.51 -9.20
C ILE A 55 -7.05 8.64 -10.65
N GLU A 56 -6.19 9.61 -10.95
CA GLU A 56 -5.59 9.78 -12.28
C GLU A 56 -4.74 8.55 -12.66
N PHE A 57 -3.89 8.05 -11.76
CA PHE A 57 -3.09 6.86 -11.96
C PHE A 57 -3.97 5.63 -12.21
N ILE A 58 -4.95 5.37 -11.34
CA ILE A 58 -5.88 4.23 -11.42
C ILE A 58 -6.59 4.22 -12.79
N LYS A 59 -7.12 5.37 -13.22
CA LYS A 59 -7.76 5.52 -14.53
C LYS A 59 -6.78 5.28 -15.69
N SER A 60 -5.54 5.76 -15.57
CA SER A 60 -4.50 5.54 -16.60
C SER A 60 -4.16 4.05 -16.79
N ARG A 61 -4.26 3.26 -15.71
CA ARG A 61 -4.08 1.80 -15.70
C ARG A 61 -5.34 1.03 -16.08
N LYS A 62 -6.45 1.71 -16.37
CA LYS A 62 -7.77 1.12 -16.65
C LYS A 62 -8.29 0.25 -15.49
N LEU A 63 -7.89 0.58 -14.28
CA LEU A 63 -8.42 0.00 -13.05
C LEU A 63 -9.72 0.71 -12.65
N ASP A 64 -10.53 0.07 -11.82
CA ASP A 64 -11.82 0.61 -11.36
C ASP A 64 -11.64 1.44 -10.08
N PRO A 65 -11.81 2.78 -10.11
CA PRO A 65 -11.72 3.61 -8.93
C PRO A 65 -12.73 3.24 -7.84
N GLU A 66 -13.90 2.72 -8.21
CA GLU A 66 -14.95 2.35 -7.25
C GLU A 66 -14.57 1.12 -6.41
N VAL A 67 -13.53 0.38 -6.81
CA VAL A 67 -13.00 -0.75 -6.06
C VAL A 67 -11.67 -0.38 -5.38
N VAL A 68 -10.79 0.32 -6.10
CA VAL A 68 -9.45 0.63 -5.58
C VAL A 68 -9.51 1.68 -4.46
N ILE A 69 -10.29 2.75 -4.62
CA ILE A 69 -10.32 3.85 -3.65
C ILE A 69 -10.85 3.41 -2.28
N PRO A 70 -11.96 2.64 -2.18
CA PRO A 70 -12.39 2.11 -0.88
C PRO A 70 -11.32 1.25 -0.21
N TRP A 71 -10.63 0.40 -0.98
CA TRP A 71 -9.55 -0.44 -0.45
C TRP A 71 -8.40 0.42 0.09
N LEU A 72 -7.97 1.48 -0.62
CA LEU A 72 -6.97 2.42 -0.07
C LEU A 72 -7.45 3.02 1.26
N GLY A 73 -8.73 3.39 1.37
CA GLY A 73 -9.32 3.92 2.59
C GLY A 73 -9.38 2.91 3.75
N GLU A 74 -9.61 1.62 3.48
CA GLU A 74 -9.52 0.55 4.48
C GLU A 74 -8.11 0.44 5.09
N HIS A 75 -7.10 0.82 4.31
CA HIS A 75 -5.68 0.90 4.69
C HIS A 75 -5.23 2.34 5.05
N GLY A 76 -6.19 3.23 5.33
CA GLY A 76 -5.90 4.58 5.84
C GLY A 76 -5.45 5.61 4.80
N GLY A 77 -5.53 5.31 3.50
CA GLY A 77 -5.18 6.22 2.41
C GLY A 77 -6.35 7.10 1.95
N PHE A 78 -6.59 8.25 2.61
CA PHE A 78 -7.66 9.20 2.24
C PHE A 78 -7.16 10.46 1.51
N CYS A 79 -5.85 10.72 1.50
CA CYS A 79 -5.13 11.59 0.56
C CYS A 79 -4.03 10.79 -0.18
N ASP A 80 -3.55 11.33 -1.29
CA ASP A 80 -2.35 10.84 -2.00
C ASP A 80 -1.15 10.65 -1.07
N CYS A 81 -1.01 11.51 -0.06
CA CYS A 81 0.03 11.43 0.96
C CYS A 81 -0.10 10.23 1.90
N GLU A 82 -1.30 9.93 2.35
CA GLU A 82 -1.62 8.84 3.27
C GLU A 82 -1.56 7.50 2.54
N VAL A 83 -1.74 7.46 1.22
CA VAL A 83 -1.43 6.26 0.43
C VAL A 83 0.06 5.90 0.58
N ILE A 84 0.96 6.88 0.60
CA ILE A 84 2.39 6.65 0.81
C ILE A 84 2.69 6.30 2.27
N TYR A 85 2.07 6.97 3.25
CA TYR A 85 2.46 6.81 4.66
C TYR A 85 1.71 5.71 5.41
N ASN A 86 0.46 5.42 5.05
CA ASN A 86 -0.39 4.47 5.77
C ASN A 86 -0.55 3.17 4.96
N VAL A 87 -0.95 3.25 3.68
CA VAL A 87 -1.17 2.04 2.88
C VAL A 87 0.14 1.28 2.69
N TYR A 88 1.25 2.00 2.57
CA TYR A 88 2.59 1.41 2.56
C TYR A 88 2.90 0.55 3.78
N ASP A 89 2.52 0.96 4.99
CA ASP A 89 2.86 0.23 6.21
C ASP A 89 2.31 -1.21 6.18
N ASP A 90 1.18 -1.40 5.51
CA ASP A 90 0.54 -2.71 5.34
C ASP A 90 1.11 -3.52 4.16
N VAL A 91 1.56 -2.85 3.09
CA VAL A 91 1.90 -3.52 1.82
C VAL A 91 3.36 -3.45 1.41
N GLY A 92 4.22 -2.69 2.07
CA GLY A 92 5.61 -2.46 1.68
C GLY A 92 6.40 -3.76 1.52
N ASP A 93 6.28 -4.68 2.49
CA ASP A 93 6.85 -6.03 2.43
C ASP A 93 6.28 -6.85 1.25
N ILE A 94 5.00 -6.66 0.90
CA ILE A 94 4.30 -7.40 -0.17
C ILE A 94 4.78 -6.94 -1.56
N VAL A 95 4.91 -5.62 -1.76
CA VAL A 95 5.32 -5.03 -3.04
C VAL A 95 6.86 -4.99 -3.22
N GLY A 96 7.62 -5.29 -2.18
CA GLY A 96 9.08 -5.17 -2.19
C GLY A 96 9.51 -3.74 -2.55
N TRP A 97 8.88 -2.77 -1.91
CA TRP A 97 9.18 -1.35 -2.05
C TRP A 97 9.57 -0.85 -0.66
N HIS A 98 10.61 -0.03 -0.58
CA HIS A 98 11.14 0.48 0.68
C HIS A 98 11.33 1.98 0.58
N LEU A 99 10.63 2.74 1.43
CA LEU A 99 10.64 4.22 1.43
C LEU A 99 12.05 4.81 1.59
N ASP A 100 12.96 4.09 2.26
CA ASP A 100 14.27 4.59 2.68
C ASP A 100 15.44 4.25 1.71
N GLU A 101 15.19 3.62 0.55
CA GLU A 101 16.29 3.20 -0.36
C GLU A 101 16.90 4.34 -1.21
N ASN A 102 16.42 5.58 -1.09
CA ASN A 102 16.92 6.75 -1.82
C ASN A 102 17.39 7.93 -0.92
N SER A 103 17.73 7.69 0.35
CA SER A 103 18.43 8.69 1.20
C SER A 103 19.94 8.79 0.90
#